data_AF-A0A1C5XIF4-F1
#
_entry.id   AF-A0A1C5XIF4-F1
#
_cell.length_a   1.000
_cell.length_b   1.000
_cell.length_c   1.000
_cell.angle_alpha   90.00
_cell.angle_beta   90.00
_cell.angle_gamma   90.00
#
_symmetry.space_group_name_H-M   'P 1'
#
loop_
_entity.id
_entity.type
_entity.pdbx_description
1 polymer ?
#
loop_
_entity_poly.entity_id
_entity_poly.type
_entity_poly.pdbx_seq_one_letter_code
_entity_poly.pdbx_strand_id
1 'polypeptide(L)'
;MKVWITKYALTDGIIEALAFKLTYRTYIIIPKYIGTKLGMFRLMNILDYSVSKSSAIKDAEEMRQKKIASLKQQIKKLEEMRFDV
;
A
#
# COMPACT_ATOMS: atom_id res chain seq x y z
N MET A 1 -6.34 -2.08 17.44
CA MET A 1 -7.38 -2.15 16.40
C MET A 1 -6.88 -2.94 15.21
N LYS A 2 -7.78 -3.62 14.50
CA LYS A 2 -7.45 -4.35 13.26
C LYS A 2 -7.46 -3.39 12.07
N VAL A 3 -6.48 -3.52 11.18
CA VAL A 3 -6.34 -2.71 9.96
C VAL A 3 -5.91 -3.56 8.78
N TRP A 4 -6.12 -3.05 7.58
CA TRP A 4 -5.73 -3.65 6.32
C TRP A 4 -4.80 -2.68 5.58
N ILE A 5 -3.51 -2.97 5.56
CA ILE A 5 -2.49 -2.16 4.92
C ILE A 5 -2.64 -2.26 3.41
N THR A 6 -2.83 -1.12 2.75
CA THR A 6 -3.03 -1.01 1.29
C THR A 6 -1.82 -0.43 0.58
N LYS A 7 -0.89 0.23 1.29
CA LYS A 7 0.35 0.81 0.73
C LYS A 7 1.14 -0.15 -0.17
N TYR A 8 1.13 -1.44 0.15
CA TYR A 8 1.88 -2.49 -0.57
C TYR A 8 0.98 -3.39 -1.42
N ALA A 9 -0.27 -2.99 -1.69
CA ALA A 9 -1.25 -3.83 -2.35
C ALA A 9 -0.80 -4.34 -3.74
N LEU A 10 0.01 -3.56 -4.47
CA LEU A 10 0.49 -3.92 -5.80
C LEU A 10 1.76 -4.77 -5.79
N THR A 11 2.39 -4.99 -4.64
CA THR A 11 3.61 -5.80 -4.49
C THR A 11 3.36 -7.03 -3.64
N ASP A 12 2.91 -6.83 -2.40
CA ASP A 12 2.77 -7.88 -1.39
C ASP A 12 1.29 -8.23 -1.10
N GLY A 13 0.36 -7.56 -1.77
CA GLY A 13 -1.06 -7.66 -1.52
C GLY A 13 -1.51 -6.85 -0.29
N ILE A 14 -2.77 -7.05 0.10
CA ILE A 14 -3.35 -6.39 1.27
C ILE A 14 -2.94 -7.15 2.52
N ILE A 15 -2.23 -6.47 3.43
CA ILE A 15 -1.68 -7.10 4.64
C ILE A 15 -2.60 -6.79 5.82
N GLU A 16 -3.08 -7.83 6.49
CA GLU A 16 -3.82 -7.69 7.73
C GLU A 16 -2.87 -7.48 8.92
N ALA A 17 -3.16 -6.49 9.78
CA ALA A 17 -2.33 -6.21 10.94
C ALA A 17 -3.13 -5.71 12.15
N LEU A 18 -2.59 -5.93 13.35
CA LEU A 18 -3.01 -5.23 14.54
C LEU A 18 -2.20 -3.94 14.68
N ALA A 19 -2.88 -2.85 15.04
CA ALA A 19 -2.28 -1.53 15.17
C ALA A 19 -2.76 -0.80 16.42
N PHE A 20 -1.90 0.08 16.94
CA PHE A 20 -2.23 1.02 18.00
C PHE A 20 -2.47 2.40 17.39
N LYS A 21 -3.57 3.05 17.77
CA LYS A 21 -3.88 4.40 17.33
C LYS A 21 -3.04 5.39 18.14
N LEU A 22 -2.34 6.29 17.46
CA LEU A 22 -1.69 7.40 18.14
C LEU A 22 -2.70 8.53 18.40
N THR A 23 -2.50 9.27 19.47
CA THR A 23 -3.37 10.39 19.89
C THR A 23 -3.47 11.48 18.81
N TYR A 24 -2.46 11.62 17.96
CA TYR A 24 -2.52 12.41 16.73
C TYR A 24 -3.22 11.63 15.63
N ARG A 25 -4.40 12.11 15.21
CA ARG A 25 -5.45 11.40 14.46
C ARG A 25 -5.07 10.80 13.11
N THR A 26 -3.86 11.04 12.59
CA THR A 26 -3.45 10.70 11.23
C THR A 26 -2.52 9.50 11.12
N TYR A 27 -2.04 8.97 12.25
CA TYR A 27 -1.07 7.88 12.24
C TYR A 27 -1.47 6.71 13.13
N ILE A 28 -1.04 5.52 12.72
CA ILE A 28 -1.07 4.30 13.53
C ILE A 28 0.34 3.75 13.69
N ILE A 29 0.53 2.97 14.75
CA ILE A 29 1.73 2.18 14.97
C ILE A 29 1.39 0.70 14.76
N ILE A 30 2.15 0.05 13.90
CA ILE A 30 2.11 -1.40 13.70
C ILE A 30 3.34 -2.02 14.36
N PRO A 31 3.17 -2.88 15.39
CA PRO A 31 4.26 -3.60 16.00
C PRO A 31 4.89 -4.58 15.00
N LYS A 32 6.21 -4.57 14.92
CA LYS A 32 7.01 -5.55 14.20
C LYS A 32 7.76 -6.41 15.21
N TYR A 33 7.42 -7.69 15.24
CA TYR A 33 8.11 -8.66 16.08
C TYR A 33 9.36 -9.19 15.36
N ILE A 34 10.46 -9.34 16.12
CA ILE A 34 11.68 -10.01 15.69
C ILE A 34 11.87 -11.19 16.65
N GLY A 35 11.56 -12.40 16.17
CA GLY A 35 11.36 -13.56 17.06
C GLY A 35 10.20 -13.32 18.02
N THR A 36 10.42 -13.52 19.32
CA THR A 36 9.43 -13.28 20.38
C THR A 36 9.48 -11.87 20.97
N LYS A 37 10.45 -11.04 20.57
CA LYS A 37 10.61 -9.68 21.11
C LYS A 37 9.96 -8.65 20.19
N LEU A 38 9.30 -7.67 20.80
CA LEU A 38 8.82 -6.48 20.11
C LEU A 38 10.04 -5.62 19.77
N GLY A 39 10.47 -5.66 18.51
CA GLY A 39 11.75 -5.09 18.08
C GLY A 39 11.65 -3.73 17.40
N MET A 40 10.56 -3.47 16.67
CA MET A 40 10.37 -2.22 15.92
C MET A 40 8.89 -1.86 15.78
N PHE A 41 8.64 -0.60 15.47
CA PHE A 41 7.32 -0.07 15.15
C PHE A 41 7.33 0.54 13.75
N ARG A 42 6.31 0.25 12.94
CA ARG A 42 6.06 1.00 11.71
C ARG A 42 5.01 2.05 11.96
N LEU A 43 5.39 3.32 11.73
CA LEU A 43 4.46 4.42 11.65
C LEU A 43 3.79 4.41 10.27
N MET A 44 2.47 4.43 10.24
CA MET A 44 1.71 4.44 8.98
C MET A 44 0.69 5.56 9.00
N ASN A 45 0.58 6.27 7.87
CA ASN A 45 -0.39 7.34 7.68
C ASN A 45 -1.78 6.76 7.36
N ILE A 46 -2.85 7.50 7.63
CA ILE A 46 -4.23 7.11 7.30
C ILE A 46 -4.44 6.73 5.82
N LEU A 47 -3.62 7.23 4.90
CA LEU A 47 -3.66 6.86 3.48
C LEU A 47 -3.05 5.48 3.19
N ASP A 48 -2.27 4.92 4.10
CA ASP A 48 -1.53 3.67 3.88
C ASP A 48 -2.34 2.42 4.29
N TYR A 49 -3.50 2.58 4.92
CA TYR A 49 -4.33 1.48 5.43
C TYR A 49 -5.82 1.81 5.44
N SER A 50 -6.66 0.77 5.48
CA SER A 50 -8.10 0.88 5.73
C SER A 50 -8.50 0.16 7.03
N VAL A 51 -9.62 0.60 7.61
CA VAL A 51 -10.22 -0.02 8.80
C VAL A 51 -11.28 -1.06 8.45
N SER A 52 -11.49 -1.34 7.16
CA SER A 52 -12.33 -2.42 6.66
C SER A 52 -11.66 -3.15 5.51
N LYS A 53 -11.80 -4.48 5.48
CA LYS A 53 -11.31 -5.32 4.38
C LYS A 53 -11.92 -4.93 3.04
N SER A 54 -13.21 -4.61 3.01
CA SER A 54 -13.90 -4.28 1.75
C SER A 54 -13.41 -2.97 1.15
N SER A 55 -13.18 -1.95 1.98
CA SER A 55 -12.56 -0.69 1.53
C SER A 55 -11.13 -0.92 1.08
N ALA A 56 -10.33 -1.72 1.80
CA ALA A 56 -8.98 -2.05 1.37
C ALA A 56 -8.93 -2.72 -0.01
N ILE A 57 -9.87 -3.64 -0.30
CA ILE A 57 -9.99 -4.30 -1.60
C ILE A 57 -10.34 -3.28 -2.69
N LYS A 58 -11.30 -2.38 -2.42
CA LYS A 58 -11.67 -1.32 -3.36
C LYS A 58 -10.48 -0.42 -3.68
N ASP A 59 -9.76 0.05 -2.65
CA ASP A 59 -8.60 0.92 -2.81
C ASP A 59 -7.49 0.21 -3.61
N ALA A 60 -7.24 -1.06 -3.33
CA ALA A 60 -6.27 -1.88 -4.07
C ALA A 60 -6.63 -2.03 -5.54
N GLU A 61 -7.91 -2.24 -5.85
CA GLU A 61 -8.40 -2.37 -7.23
C GLU A 61 -8.27 -1.04 -7.99
N GLU A 62 -8.61 0.09 -7.36
CA GLU A 62 -8.41 1.42 -7.96
C GLU A 62 -6.92 1.70 -8.23
N MET A 63 -6.03 1.35 -7.30
CA MET A 63 -4.58 1.45 -7.51
C MET A 63 -4.11 0.57 -8.66
N ARG A 64 -4.61 -0.67 -8.75
CA ARG A 64 -4.28 -1.62 -9.82
C ARG A 64 -4.67 -1.05 -11.18
N GLN A 65 -5.89 -0.54 -11.30
CA GLN A 65 -6.39 0.06 -12.55
C GLN A 65 -5.58 1.29 -12.98
N LYS A 66 -5.30 2.21 -12.05
CA LYS A 66 -4.45 3.39 -12.31
C LYS A 66 -3.05 2.98 -12.75
N LYS A 67 -2.44 1.99 -12.10
CA LYS A 67 -1.10 1.50 -12.45
C LYS A 67 -1.10 0.87 -13.85
N ILE A 68 -2.10 0.05 -14.18
CA ILE A 68 -2.23 -0.54 -15.52
C ILE A 68 -2.36 0.55 -16.59
N ALA A 69 -3.20 1.56 -16.37
CA ALA A 69 -3.35 2.67 -17.32
C ALA A 69 -2.02 3.41 -17.56
N SER A 70 -1.29 3.73 -16.48
CA SER A 70 0.02 4.36 -16.58
C SER A 70 1.05 3.48 -17.30
N LEU A 71 1.08 2.18 -17.02
CA LEU A 71 1.99 1.25 -17.69
C LEU A 71 1.70 1.11 -19.18
N LYS A 72 0.41 1.06 -19.57
CA LYS A 72 0.01 1.06 -20.98
C LYS A 72 0.50 2.31 -21.71
N GLN A 73 0.40 3.49 -21.08
CA GLN A 73 0.93 4.74 -21.65
C GLN A 73 2.45 4.68 -21.84
N GLN A 74 3.17 4.13 -20.87
CA GLN A 74 4.63 3.98 -20.95
C GLN A 74 5.04 3.00 -22.05
N ILE A 75 4.34 1.88 -22.18
CA ILE A 75 4.56 0.90 -23.26
C ILE A 75 4.34 1.56 -24.62
N LYS A 76 3.20 2.25 -24.82
CA LYS A 76 2.93 2.97 -26.08
C LYS A 76 4.06 3.94 -26.44
N LYS A 77 4.56 4.72 -25.47
CA LYS A 77 5.66 5.66 -25.69
C LYS A 77 6.95 4.95 -26.12
N LEU A 78 7.22 3.76 -25.57
CA LEU A 78 8.39 2.96 -25.96
C LEU A 78 8.22 2.36 -27.36
N GLU A 79 7.02 1.91 -27.72
CA GLU A 79 6.70 1.37 -29.04
C GLU A 79 6.83 2.43 -30.16
N GLU A 80 6.51 3.69 -29.86
CA GLU A 80 6.63 4.82 -30.81
C GLU A 80 8.07 5.37 -30.90
N MET A 81 8.97 4.95 -30.01
CA MET A 81 10.32 5.48 -29.92
C MET A 81 11.17 5.02 -31.13
N ARG A 82 11.85 5.97 -31.78
CA ARG A 82 12.83 5.71 -32.84
C ARG A 82 14.16 6.35 -32.47
N PHE A 83 15.23 5.64 -32.75
CA PHE A 83 16.60 6.14 -32.61
C PHE A 83 17.18 6.19 -34.01
N ASP A 84 17.06 7.34 -34.67
CA ASP A 84 17.69 7.56 -35.96
C ASP A 84 19.21 7.77 -35.76
N VAL A 85 20.01 7.31 -36.72
CA VAL A 85 21.43 7.67 -36.89
C VAL A 85 21.53 8.79 -37.91
#